data_AF-A0A9D7U999-F1
#
_entry.id   AF-A0A9D7U999-F1
#
_cell.length_a   1.000
_cell.length_b   1.000
_cell.length_c   1.000
_cell.angle_alpha   90.00
_cell.angle_beta   90.00
_cell.angle_gamma   90.00
#
_symmetry.space_group_name_H-M   'P 1'
#
loop_
_entity.id
_entity.type
_entity.pdbx_description
1 polymer ?
#
loop_
_entity_poly.entity_id
_entity_poly.type
_entity_poly.pdbx_seq_one_letter_code
_entity_poly.pdbx_strand_id
1 'polypeptide(L)'
;MSNIHDLGGPANLWLPSKAQPIHLTWADLEGRYSNVTWLFTGYIAQGFTTMIAGPPGMGKSFLTMAWCKTLIYGGTWPDGTEYVQPIEDAGILWVETEGGEPLNIPRAKQMGIGTDRIHTIYTKETDGNPVNLMAKETLDIITRVAGYPNIVAIVVDSLSGGHNANENERGLVRSFRLLPRLQQRPTSPCF
;
A
#
# COMPACT_ATOMS: atom_id res chain seq x y z
N MET A 1 -52.70 -15.90 -23.83
CA MET A 1 -52.54 -14.63 -24.59
C MET A 1 -51.67 -13.74 -23.71
N SER A 2 -50.43 -13.33 -24.00
CA SER A 2 -49.52 -13.40 -25.16
C SER A 2 -48.06 -13.19 -24.66
N ASN A 3 -47.13 -14.08 -25.05
CA ASN A 3 -45.81 -13.84 -25.71
C ASN A 3 -45.17 -12.41 -25.63
N ILE A 4 -43.84 -12.13 -25.56
CA ILE A 4 -42.57 -12.86 -25.79
C ILE A 4 -41.36 -11.84 -25.69
N HIS A 5 -40.10 -12.33 -25.61
CA HIS A 5 -38.75 -11.67 -25.74
C HIS A 5 -38.21 -10.91 -24.50
N ASP A 6 -37.17 -11.34 -23.78
CA ASP A 6 -35.77 -11.70 -24.13
C ASP A 6 -34.94 -10.52 -24.65
N LEU A 7 -34.09 -9.95 -23.79
CA LEU A 7 -32.89 -9.18 -24.14
C LEU A 7 -31.82 -9.47 -23.05
N GLY A 8 -30.70 -10.06 -23.49
CA GLY A 8 -29.67 -10.66 -22.65
C GLY A 8 -28.56 -9.74 -22.13
N GLY A 9 -27.69 -10.32 -21.29
CA GLY A 9 -26.42 -9.74 -20.81
C GLY A 9 -26.36 -9.55 -19.28
N PRO A 10 -25.27 -9.96 -18.57
CA PRO A 10 -25.26 -10.00 -17.11
C PRO A 10 -24.95 -8.61 -16.54
N ALA A 11 -25.99 -7.86 -16.18
CA ALA A 11 -25.86 -6.58 -15.48
C ALA A 11 -26.64 -6.59 -14.16
N ASN A 12 -26.47 -7.66 -13.37
CA ASN A 12 -27.00 -7.75 -12.01
C ASN A 12 -25.84 -7.96 -11.03
N LEU A 13 -25.01 -6.94 -10.81
CA LEU A 13 -24.13 -6.92 -9.64
C LEU A 13 -25.01 -6.74 -8.40
N TRP A 14 -25.49 -7.86 -7.89
CA TRP A 14 -26.25 -7.92 -6.65
C TRP A 14 -25.36 -7.44 -5.50
N LEU A 15 -25.79 -6.41 -4.79
CA LEU A 15 -25.33 -6.11 -3.43
C LEU A 15 -26.42 -6.64 -2.48
N PRO A 16 -26.14 -7.58 -1.57
CA PRO A 16 -27.11 -7.97 -0.58
C PRO A 16 -27.39 -6.78 0.34
N SER A 17 -28.62 -6.27 0.30
CA SER A 17 -29.20 -5.61 1.47
C SER A 17 -29.35 -6.65 2.59
N LYS A 18 -28.70 -6.41 3.74
CA LYS A 18 -28.54 -7.32 4.91
C LYS A 18 -27.86 -8.63 4.52
N ALA A 19 -26.52 -8.61 4.54
CA ALA A 19 -25.64 -9.72 4.15
C ALA A 19 -25.98 -11.02 4.92
N GLN A 20 -26.74 -11.89 4.27
CA GLN A 20 -26.70 -13.32 4.57
C GLN A 20 -25.29 -13.82 4.21
N PRO A 21 -24.64 -14.63 5.06
CA PRO A 21 -23.33 -15.17 4.73
C PRO A 21 -23.42 -16.02 3.47
N ILE A 22 -22.60 -15.69 2.48
CA ILE A 22 -22.52 -16.39 1.20
C ILE A 22 -21.33 -17.32 1.28
N HIS A 23 -21.54 -18.60 1.01
CA HIS A 23 -20.47 -19.58 0.86
C HIS A 23 -20.09 -19.68 -0.62
N LEU A 24 -18.82 -19.44 -0.93
CA LEU A 24 -18.24 -19.57 -2.27
C LEU A 24 -16.95 -20.39 -2.16
N THR A 25 -16.76 -21.31 -3.09
CA THR A 25 -15.48 -21.99 -3.32
C THR A 25 -14.59 -21.13 -4.23
N TRP A 26 -13.31 -21.48 -4.34
CA TRP A 26 -12.42 -20.80 -5.30
C TRP A 26 -12.83 -21.04 -6.76
N ALA A 27 -13.44 -22.19 -7.06
CA ALA A 27 -14.03 -22.45 -8.38
C ALA A 27 -15.16 -21.46 -8.70
N ASP A 28 -15.95 -21.05 -7.71
CA ASP A 28 -17.02 -20.05 -7.89
C ASP A 28 -16.48 -18.62 -8.11
N LEU A 29 -15.20 -18.40 -7.77
CA LEU A 29 -14.49 -17.14 -7.90
C LEU A 29 -13.58 -17.09 -9.13
N GLU A 30 -13.32 -18.24 -9.77
CA GLU A 30 -12.47 -18.32 -10.95
C GLU A 30 -13.02 -17.44 -12.07
N GLY A 31 -12.15 -16.66 -12.72
CA GLY A 31 -12.55 -15.69 -13.75
C GLY A 31 -13.21 -14.40 -13.24
N ARG A 32 -13.48 -14.25 -11.94
CA ARG A 32 -14.02 -12.99 -11.38
C ARG A 32 -12.97 -11.89 -11.19
N TYR A 33 -11.70 -12.28 -11.06
CA TYR A 33 -10.60 -11.36 -10.81
C TYR A 33 -9.66 -11.33 -12.01
N SER A 34 -9.16 -10.14 -12.33
CA SER A 34 -8.07 -9.97 -13.28
C SER A 34 -6.76 -10.47 -12.67
N ASN A 35 -5.76 -10.71 -13.52
CA ASN A 35 -4.39 -10.99 -13.07
C ASN A 35 -3.87 -9.89 -12.13
N VAL A 36 -3.01 -10.30 -11.20
CA VAL A 36 -2.32 -9.38 -10.29
C VAL A 36 -1.39 -8.46 -11.10
N THR A 37 -1.56 -7.16 -10.95
CA THR A 37 -0.62 -6.17 -11.48
C THR A 37 0.58 -6.08 -10.55
N TRP A 38 1.79 -6.23 -11.09
CA TRP A 38 3.04 -6.17 -10.33
C TRP A 38 3.80 -4.87 -10.63
N LEU A 39 4.34 -4.24 -9.60
CA LEU A 39 5.32 -3.17 -9.74
C LEU A 39 6.74 -3.71 -9.75
N PHE A 40 6.96 -4.72 -8.91
CA PHE A 40 8.19 -5.52 -8.87
C PHE A 40 7.77 -6.98 -8.78
N THR A 41 7.88 -7.70 -9.90
CA THR A 41 7.35 -9.07 -10.05
C THR A 41 7.88 -10.00 -8.95
N GLY A 42 6.95 -10.64 -8.22
CA GLY A 42 7.28 -11.54 -7.10
C GLY A 42 7.50 -10.85 -5.75
N TYR A 43 7.60 -9.51 -5.72
CA TYR A 43 7.88 -8.75 -4.50
C TYR A 43 6.81 -7.72 -4.16
N ILE A 44 6.42 -6.87 -5.11
CA ILE A 44 5.46 -5.77 -4.89
C ILE A 44 4.29 -5.91 -5.86
N ALA A 45 3.18 -6.42 -5.34
CA ALA A 45 1.90 -6.47 -6.05
C ALA A 45 1.09 -5.19 -5.76
N GLN A 46 0.54 -4.58 -6.81
CA GLN A 46 -0.26 -3.36 -6.69
C GLN A 46 -1.58 -3.64 -5.96
N GLY A 47 -1.89 -2.84 -4.93
CA GLY A 47 -3.11 -2.99 -4.12
C GLY A 47 -2.99 -4.01 -2.99
N PHE A 48 -1.90 -4.77 -2.93
CA PHE A 48 -1.63 -5.75 -1.89
C PHE A 48 -0.61 -5.22 -0.88
N THR A 49 -0.53 -5.89 0.27
CA THR A 49 0.48 -5.61 1.29
C THR A 49 1.70 -6.51 1.08
N THR A 50 2.88 -5.92 0.89
CA THR A 50 4.17 -6.62 0.90
C THR A 50 4.81 -6.54 2.28
N MET A 51 5.38 -7.64 2.76
CA MET A 51 5.99 -7.74 4.08
C MET A 51 7.51 -7.97 4.00
N ILE A 52 8.32 -7.04 4.52
CA ILE A 52 9.77 -7.24 4.67
C ILE A 52 10.06 -7.58 6.13
N ALA A 53 10.53 -8.79 6.39
CA ALA A 53 10.79 -9.33 7.72
C ALA A 53 12.24 -9.80 7.87
N GLY A 54 12.78 -9.69 9.09
CA GLY A 54 14.11 -10.17 9.42
C GLY A 54 14.68 -9.53 10.69
N PRO A 55 15.81 -10.02 11.21
CA PRO A 55 16.40 -9.55 12.47
C PRO A 55 16.65 -8.03 12.49
N PRO A 56 16.66 -7.40 13.67
CA PRO A 56 17.12 -6.01 13.82
C PRO A 56 18.49 -5.79 13.18
N GLY A 57 18.73 -4.60 12.62
CA GLY A 57 20.02 -4.26 12.00
C GLY A 57 20.29 -4.84 10.60
N MET A 58 19.46 -5.76 10.09
CA MET A 58 19.67 -6.40 8.77
C MET A 58 19.31 -5.53 7.55
N GLY A 59 19.27 -4.20 7.70
CA GLY A 59 19.08 -3.29 6.57
C GLY A 59 17.66 -3.24 5.99
N LYS A 60 16.62 -3.67 6.72
CA LYS A 60 15.23 -3.65 6.20
C LYS A 60 14.73 -2.24 5.85
N SER A 61 15.02 -1.23 6.69
CA SER A 61 14.70 0.16 6.35
C SER A 61 15.47 0.65 5.16
N PHE A 62 16.74 0.25 5.06
CA PHE A 62 17.57 0.60 3.93
C PHE A 62 17.03 0.01 2.61
N LEU A 63 16.70 -1.28 2.59
CA LEU A 63 16.08 -1.94 1.45
C LEU A 63 14.72 -1.32 1.08
N THR A 64 13.88 -1.07 2.09
CA THR A 64 12.56 -0.43 1.88
C THR A 64 12.73 0.95 1.26
N MET A 65 13.69 1.75 1.77
CA MET A 65 14.00 3.08 1.24
C MET A 65 14.51 3.00 -0.21
N ALA A 66 15.30 1.99 -0.56
CA ALA A 66 15.75 1.76 -1.94
C ALA A 66 14.57 1.51 -2.88
N TRP A 67 13.61 0.68 -2.47
CA TRP A 67 12.40 0.43 -3.26
C TRP A 67 11.53 1.68 -3.37
N CYS A 68 11.40 2.45 -2.29
CA CYS A 68 10.72 3.75 -2.32
C CYS A 68 11.36 4.71 -3.34
N LYS A 69 12.70 4.76 -3.41
CA LYS A 69 13.40 5.56 -4.41
C LYS A 69 12.99 5.17 -5.83
N THR A 70 13.00 3.87 -6.14
CA THR A 70 12.58 3.38 -7.45
C THR A 70 11.14 3.78 -7.75
N LEU A 71 10.24 3.70 -6.78
CA LEU A 71 8.84 4.10 -6.99
C LEU A 71 8.64 5.60 -7.21
N ILE A 72 9.47 6.44 -6.56
CA ILE A 72 9.43 7.90 -6.69
C ILE A 72 10.01 8.35 -8.04
N TYR A 73 11.18 7.82 -8.43
CA TYR A 73 11.96 8.36 -9.55
C TYR A 73 12.04 7.45 -10.77
N GLY A 74 11.51 6.23 -10.69
CA GLY A 74 11.82 5.20 -11.66
C GLY A 74 13.19 4.58 -11.44
N GLY A 75 13.59 3.72 -12.38
CA GLY A 75 14.90 3.09 -12.47
C GLY A 75 14.85 1.57 -12.36
N THR A 76 16.01 0.97 -12.14
CA THR A 76 16.18 -0.48 -12.16
C THR A 76 15.90 -1.10 -10.78
N TRP A 77 15.09 -2.14 -10.76
CA TRP A 77 14.92 -3.03 -9.62
C TRP A 77 16.17 -3.90 -9.40
N PRO A 78 16.34 -4.49 -8.20
CA PRO A 78 17.48 -5.35 -7.89
C PRO A 78 17.64 -6.58 -8.81
N ASP A 79 16.57 -7.04 -9.46
CA ASP A 79 16.62 -8.15 -10.42
C ASP A 79 16.95 -7.71 -11.85
N GLY A 80 17.21 -6.42 -12.07
CA GLY A 80 17.49 -5.83 -13.38
C GLY A 80 16.25 -5.40 -14.17
N THR A 81 15.03 -5.64 -13.66
CA THR A 81 13.81 -5.16 -14.33
C THR A 81 13.66 -3.65 -14.17
N GLU A 82 13.13 -2.99 -15.19
CA GLU A 82 13.03 -1.53 -15.22
C GLU A 82 11.64 -1.04 -14.80
N TYR A 83 11.59 0.01 -13.98
CA TYR A 83 10.39 0.76 -13.66
C TYR A 83 10.50 2.16 -14.25
N VAL A 84 9.93 2.35 -15.44
CA VAL A 84 10.18 3.55 -16.27
C VAL A 84 9.04 4.57 -16.28
N GLN A 85 7.94 4.32 -15.56
CA GLN A 85 6.77 5.21 -15.54
C GLN A 85 6.34 5.58 -14.11
N PRO A 86 7.21 6.26 -13.34
CA PRO A 86 6.80 6.82 -12.05
C PRO A 86 5.70 7.88 -12.23
N ILE A 87 4.89 8.09 -11.20
CA ILE A 87 3.92 9.20 -11.19
C ILE A 87 4.70 10.52 -11.10
N GLU A 88 4.28 11.52 -11.86
CA GLU A 88 4.78 12.88 -11.67
C GLU A 88 4.51 13.32 -10.22
N ASP A 89 5.54 13.84 -9.58
CA ASP A 89 5.47 14.18 -8.16
C ASP A 89 5.16 13.06 -7.16
N ALA A 90 5.39 11.78 -7.53
CA ALA A 90 5.31 10.62 -6.65
C ALA A 90 5.99 10.82 -5.27
N GLY A 91 5.20 10.66 -4.21
CA GLY A 91 5.64 10.68 -2.82
C GLY A 91 5.27 9.40 -2.09
N ILE A 92 5.92 9.16 -0.95
CA ILE A 92 5.72 8.01 -0.09
C ILE A 92 5.26 8.51 1.27
N LEU A 93 4.20 7.91 1.81
CA LEU A 93 3.84 8.08 3.22
C LEU A 93 4.66 7.08 4.05
N TRP A 94 5.59 7.57 4.86
CA TRP A 94 6.36 6.79 5.82
C TRP A 94 5.77 6.96 7.23
N VAL A 95 5.12 5.91 7.71
CA VAL A 95 4.53 5.86 9.05
C VAL A 95 5.55 5.23 10.00
N GLU A 96 6.15 6.07 10.83
CA GLU A 96 7.18 5.68 11.78
C GLU A 96 6.57 5.35 13.16
N THR A 97 6.93 4.19 13.71
CA THR A 97 6.41 3.67 15.00
C THR A 97 7.54 3.32 15.98
N GLU A 98 8.80 3.52 15.61
CA GLU A 98 9.97 3.25 16.47
C GLU A 98 10.89 4.48 16.66
N GLY A 99 10.52 5.65 16.11
CA GLY A 99 11.33 6.86 16.22
C GLY A 99 12.60 6.84 15.35
N GLY A 100 12.57 6.10 14.24
CA GLY A 100 13.69 5.92 13.31
C GLY A 100 14.05 7.14 12.45
N GLU A 101 13.35 8.27 12.54
CA GLU A 101 13.57 9.44 11.67
C GLU A 101 15.00 9.99 11.69
N PRO A 102 15.70 10.13 12.84
CA PRO A 102 17.08 10.60 12.87
C PRO A 102 18.04 9.73 12.06
N LEU A 103 17.70 8.46 11.83
CA LEU A 103 18.46 7.54 10.97
C LEU A 103 17.93 7.52 9.53
N ASN A 104 16.62 7.59 9.34
CA ASN A 104 15.98 7.44 8.03
C ASN A 104 16.12 8.70 7.16
N ILE A 105 16.06 9.91 7.74
CA ILE A 105 16.24 11.17 7.02
C ILE A 105 17.62 11.29 6.36
N PRO A 106 18.77 11.11 7.07
CA PRO A 106 20.07 11.18 6.43
C PRO A 106 20.29 10.08 5.40
N ARG A 107 19.74 8.87 5.62
CA ARG A 107 19.78 7.78 4.62
C ARG A 107 19.05 8.16 3.34
N ALA A 108 17.84 8.70 3.44
CA ALA A 108 17.08 9.15 2.28
C ALA A 108 17.87 10.19 1.47
N LYS A 109 18.48 11.18 2.14
CA LYS A 109 19.36 12.17 1.51
C LYS A 109 20.56 11.54 0.81
N GLN A 110 21.27 10.63 1.48
CA GLN A 110 22.42 9.93 0.89
C GLN A 110 22.04 9.07 -0.32
N MET A 111 20.82 8.52 -0.32
CA MET A 111 20.27 7.77 -1.46
C MET A 111 19.78 8.68 -2.59
N GLY A 112 19.81 10.00 -2.41
CA GLY A 112 19.34 10.97 -3.40
C GLY A 112 17.81 11.10 -3.45
N ILE A 113 17.11 10.75 -2.37
CA ILE A 113 15.67 10.98 -2.25
C ILE A 113 15.45 12.38 -1.66
N GLY A 114 14.70 13.20 -2.39
CA GLY A 114 14.24 14.50 -1.90
C GLY A 114 13.41 14.31 -0.64
N THR A 115 13.75 14.99 0.45
CA THR A 115 13.04 14.85 1.73
C THR A 115 11.61 15.37 1.67
N ASP A 116 11.29 16.18 0.67
CA ASP A 116 9.94 16.63 0.30
C ASP A 116 9.07 15.50 -0.29
N ARG A 117 9.67 14.36 -0.67
CA ARG A 117 8.99 13.19 -1.27
C ARG A 117 8.62 12.11 -0.27
N ILE A 118 9.08 12.23 0.98
CA ILE A 118 8.77 11.31 2.06
C ILE A 118 7.94 12.08 3.09
N HIS A 119 6.66 11.73 3.17
CA HIS A 119 5.71 12.33 4.08
C HIS A 119 5.65 11.51 5.37
N THR A 120 5.63 12.16 6.52
CA THR A 120 5.39 11.52 7.82
C THR A 120 4.13 12.11 8.46
N ILE A 121 3.56 11.41 9.43
CA ILE A 121 2.38 11.87 10.17
C ILE A 121 2.72 11.98 11.65
N TYR A 122 2.24 13.05 12.26
CA TYR A 122 2.22 13.24 13.71
C TYR A 122 0.79 13.53 14.13
N THR A 123 0.39 12.96 15.25
CA THR A 123 -0.87 13.22 15.96
C THR A 123 -0.61 14.06 17.21
N LYS A 124 -1.65 14.64 17.81
CA LYS A 124 -1.51 15.39 19.07
C LYS A 124 -1.07 14.52 20.24
N GLU A 125 -1.39 13.22 20.20
CA GLU A 125 -0.93 12.25 21.21
C GLU A 125 0.56 11.90 21.06
N THR A 126 1.12 12.13 19.87
CA THR A 126 2.48 11.74 19.51
C THR A 126 3.45 12.92 19.55
N ASP A 127 3.39 13.78 20.57
CA ASP A 127 4.29 14.93 20.80
C ASP A 127 5.78 14.50 20.80
N GLY A 128 6.35 14.27 19.62
CA GLY A 128 7.65 13.61 19.43
C GLY A 128 7.68 12.09 19.66
N ASN A 129 6.54 11.44 19.95
CA ASN A 129 6.49 9.99 20.19
C ASN A 129 6.13 9.20 18.91
N PRO A 130 6.46 7.91 18.82
CA PRO A 130 6.10 7.11 17.66
C PRO A 130 4.59 6.89 17.52
N VAL A 131 4.12 6.70 16.29
CA VAL A 131 2.70 6.63 15.96
C VAL A 131 2.04 5.34 16.45
N ASN A 132 0.90 5.46 17.12
CA ASN A 132 0.06 4.32 17.49
C ASN A 132 -0.89 3.95 16.34
N LEU A 133 -0.58 2.86 15.62
CA LEU A 133 -1.39 2.36 14.49
C LEU A 133 -2.80 1.89 14.88
N MET A 134 -3.08 1.70 16.17
CA MET A 134 -4.40 1.31 16.66
C MET A 134 -5.31 2.51 16.95
N ALA A 135 -4.76 3.73 16.98
CA ALA A 135 -5.53 4.93 17.21
C ALA A 135 -6.37 5.29 15.97
N LYS A 136 -7.67 5.54 16.17
CA LYS A 136 -8.58 5.93 15.10
C LYS A 136 -8.10 7.19 14.36
N GLU A 137 -7.60 8.18 15.10
CA GLU A 137 -7.10 9.43 14.52
C GLU A 137 -5.91 9.19 13.58
N THR A 138 -4.98 8.31 13.98
CA THR A 138 -3.89 7.86 13.11
C THR A 138 -4.40 7.21 11.83
N LEU A 139 -5.33 6.26 11.92
CA LEU A 139 -5.89 5.58 10.76
C LEU A 139 -6.65 6.54 9.83
N ASP A 140 -7.38 7.51 10.39
CA ASP A 140 -8.08 8.55 9.64
C ASP A 140 -7.09 9.43 8.85
N ILE A 141 -5.97 9.82 9.48
CA ILE A 141 -4.91 10.60 8.81
C ILE A 141 -4.21 9.78 7.73
N ILE A 142 -3.83 8.53 8.01
CA ILE A 142 -3.22 7.63 7.02
C ILE A 142 -4.14 7.51 5.81
N THR A 143 -5.44 7.26 6.04
CA THR A 143 -6.44 7.13 4.96
C THR A 143 -6.56 8.42 4.15
N ARG A 144 -6.54 9.58 4.81
CA ARG A 144 -6.61 10.87 4.14
C ARG A 144 -5.39 11.14 3.28
N VAL A 145 -4.18 10.94 3.82
CA VAL A 145 -2.92 11.20 3.10
C VAL A 145 -2.74 10.19 1.97
N ALA A 146 -3.11 8.93 2.18
CA ALA A 146 -3.19 7.93 1.13
C ALA A 146 -4.08 8.38 -0.03
N GLY A 147 -5.17 9.10 0.23
CA GLY A 147 -6.05 9.62 -0.82
C GLY A 147 -5.41 10.65 -1.77
N TYR A 148 -4.21 11.17 -1.48
CA TYR A 148 -3.56 12.14 -2.35
C TYR A 148 -3.03 11.49 -3.64
N PRO A 149 -3.29 12.08 -4.83
CA PRO A 149 -2.95 11.46 -6.12
C PRO A 149 -1.46 11.14 -6.30
N ASN A 150 -0.60 11.90 -5.63
CA ASN A 150 0.84 11.76 -5.74
C ASN A 150 1.41 10.77 -4.70
N ILE A 151 0.64 10.34 -3.68
CA ILE A 151 1.11 9.34 -2.72
C ILE A 151 0.98 7.95 -3.34
N VAL A 152 2.11 7.38 -3.73
CA VAL A 152 2.13 6.09 -4.45
C VAL A 152 2.18 4.91 -3.51
N ALA A 153 2.70 5.08 -2.29
CA ALA A 153 2.76 4.00 -1.33
C ALA A 153 2.75 4.46 0.13
N ILE A 154 2.40 3.51 1.00
CA ILE A 154 2.48 3.64 2.44
C ILE A 154 3.50 2.61 2.94
N VAL A 155 4.50 3.09 3.68
CA VAL A 155 5.46 2.28 4.43
C VAL A 155 5.11 2.38 5.90
N VAL A 156 5.04 1.24 6.59
CA VAL A 156 4.94 1.18 8.05
C VAL A 156 6.26 0.65 8.59
N ASP A 157 6.99 1.49 9.33
CA ASP A 157 8.25 1.18 9.99
C ASP A 157 8.11 1.47 11.49
N SER A 158 7.64 0.55 12.33
CA SER A 158 7.39 -0.86 12.10
C SER A 158 5.99 -1.33 12.52
N LEU A 159 5.66 -2.58 12.21
CA LEU A 159 4.45 -3.21 12.74
C LEU A 159 4.61 -3.79 14.16
N SER A 160 5.83 -3.88 14.71
CA SER A 160 6.05 -4.47 16.05
C SER A 160 5.65 -3.57 17.20
N GLY A 161 5.59 -2.25 17.01
CA GLY A 161 5.18 -1.28 18.04
C GLY A 161 3.69 -1.33 18.44
N GLY A 162 2.85 -2.11 17.74
CA GLY A 162 1.40 -2.19 17.99
C GLY A 162 0.94 -3.36 18.87
N HIS A 163 1.83 -4.23 19.36
CA HIS A 163 1.47 -5.41 20.15
C HIS A 163 2.15 -5.42 21.53
N ASN A 164 1.40 -5.09 22.58
CA ASN A 164 1.73 -5.33 23.99
C ASN A 164 1.79 -6.84 24.31
N ALA A 165 2.78 -7.57 23.80
CA ALA A 165 2.98 -8.98 24.13
C ALA A 165 4.44 -9.45 23.93
N ASN A 166 5.31 -9.18 24.92
CA ASN A 166 6.60 -9.86 25.13
C ASN A 166 7.70 -9.58 24.08
N GLU A 167 8.81 -9.03 24.59
CA GLU A 167 9.90 -8.37 23.84
C GLU A 167 11.04 -9.28 23.36
N ASN A 168 11.00 -10.60 23.59
CA ASN A 168 12.25 -11.37 23.48
C ASN A 168 12.60 -12.00 22.11
N GLU A 169 11.72 -12.02 21.11
CA GLU A 169 12.09 -12.56 19.78
C GLU A 169 11.24 -11.91 18.69
N ARG A 170 11.68 -10.81 18.08
CA ARG A 170 10.92 -10.18 17.00
C ARG A 170 11.79 -9.78 15.81
N GLY A 171 11.63 -10.52 14.72
CA GLY A 171 11.97 -10.02 13.38
C GLY A 171 11.07 -8.81 13.09
N LEU A 172 11.68 -7.67 12.81
CA LEU A 172 10.97 -6.43 12.53
C LEU A 172 10.19 -6.58 11.22
N VAL A 173 8.88 -6.32 11.26
CA VAL A 173 7.96 -6.51 10.14
C VAL A 173 7.59 -5.16 9.54
N ARG A 174 7.73 -5.01 8.22
CA ARG A 174 7.34 -3.81 7.48
C ARG A 174 6.25 -4.13 6.49
N SER A 175 5.12 -3.44 6.58
CA SER A 175 4.08 -3.51 5.55
C SER A 175 4.23 -2.37 4.56
N PHE A 176 4.23 -2.73 3.28
CA PHE A 176 4.15 -1.84 2.15
C PHE A 176 2.77 -1.98 1.53
N ARG A 177 1.96 -0.92 1.50
CA ARG A 177 0.68 -0.95 0.78
C ARG A 177 0.74 0.06 -0.36
N LEU A 178 0.73 -0.45 -1.58
CA LEU A 178 0.48 0.39 -2.74
C LEU A 178 -1.02 0.63 -2.86
N LEU A 179 -1.41 1.87 -3.11
CA LEU A 179 -2.82 2.18 -3.29
C LEU A 179 -3.29 1.67 -4.65
N PRO A 180 -4.44 0.97 -4.71
CA PRO A 180 -5.07 0.70 -5.98
C PRO A 180 -5.28 2.05 -6.67
N ARG A 181 -4.73 2.22 -7.86
CA ARG A 181 -5.20 3.32 -8.69
C ARG A 181 -6.66 2.98 -8.99
N LEU A 182 -7.58 3.88 -8.65
CA LEU A 182 -8.79 3.97 -9.46
C LEU A 182 -8.27 4.25 -10.86
N GLN A 183 -8.19 3.21 -11.71
CA GLN A 183 -8.15 3.45 -13.14
C GLN A 183 -9.25 4.46 -13.38
N GLN A 184 -8.91 5.62 -13.96
CA GLN A 184 -9.97 6.49 -14.46
C GLN A 184 -10.87 5.58 -15.28
N ARG A 185 -12.13 5.45 -14.83
CA ARG A 185 -13.11 4.61 -15.51
C ARG A 185 -12.96 4.90 -17.00
N PRO A 186 -12.85 3.89 -17.88
CA PRO A 186 -13.05 4.16 -19.29
C PRO A 186 -14.39 4.90 -19.37
N THR A 187 -14.35 6.16 -19.82
CA THR A 187 -15.55 6.90 -20.18
C THR A 187 -16.10 6.18 -21.39
N SER A 188 -16.90 5.16 -21.16
CA SER A 188 -17.68 4.54 -22.23
C SER A 188 -18.45 5.65 -22.92
N PRO A 189 -18.38 5.79 -24.24
CA PRO A 189 -19.31 6.64 -24.95
C PRO A 189 -20.70 6.03 -24.74
N CYS A 190 -21.65 6.88 -24.35
CA CYS A 190 -23.07 6.56 -24.45
C CYS A 190 -23.34 6.00 -25.85
N PHE A 191 -23.89 4.79 -25.89
CA PHE A 191 -24.74 4.31 -26.96
C PHE A 191 -26.04 3.82 -26.33
#